data_AF-A0A9P4Y506-F1
#
_entry.id   AF-A0A9P4Y506-F1
#
_cell.length_a   1.000
_cell.length_b   1.000
_cell.length_c   1.000
_cell.angle_alpha   90.00
_cell.angle_beta   90.00
_cell.angle_gamma   90.00
#
_symmetry.space_group_name_H-M   'P 1'
#
loop_
_entity.id
_entity.type
_entity.pdbx_description
1 polymer ?
#
loop_
_entity_poly.entity_id
_entity_poly.type
_entity_poly.pdbx_seq_one_letter_code
_entity_poly.pdbx_strand_id
1 'polypeptide(L)'
;MMCQCGTEWCYVCSCSWENVLRFGDVGHATFCIYHPNKVNLTKAQKEKARARIMGLVHGGEVSAELSRARDEFRKRRREEMRPKLAEAAETRRKKAMEEQGGGGTRKSNMPAAKKRKVKLVAPWEEGGWTKKTL
;
A
#
# COMPACT_ATOMS: atom_id res chain seq x y z
N MET A 1 -5.47 6.49 -17.32
CA MET A 1 -6.20 7.75 -17.05
C MET A 1 -6.34 8.48 -18.37
N MET A 2 -7.40 9.25 -18.56
CA MET A 2 -7.66 9.98 -19.80
C MET A 2 -7.42 11.48 -19.57
N CYS A 3 -6.68 12.11 -20.47
CA CYS A 3 -6.43 13.56 -20.46
C CYS A 3 -7.64 14.31 -21.02
N GLN A 4 -7.75 15.61 -20.72
CA GLN A 4 -8.77 16.50 -21.33
C GLN A 4 -8.67 16.54 -22.86
N CYS A 5 -7.50 16.28 -23.43
CA CYS A 5 -7.28 16.16 -24.88
C CYS A 5 -7.67 14.77 -25.45
N GLY A 6 -8.29 13.89 -24.67
CA GLY A 6 -8.70 12.54 -25.08
C GLY A 6 -7.60 11.49 -25.08
N THR A 7 -6.34 11.88 -24.85
CA THR A 7 -5.21 10.93 -24.83
C THR A 7 -5.15 10.15 -23.52
N GLU A 8 -4.97 8.84 -23.61
CA GLU A 8 -4.74 7.99 -22.44
C GLU A 8 -3.29 8.05 -21.96
N TRP A 9 -3.08 7.98 -20.65
CA TRP A 9 -1.76 8.10 -20.03
C TRP A 9 -1.68 7.40 -18.67
N CYS A 10 -0.45 7.08 -18.26
CA CYS A 10 -0.14 6.42 -16.99
C CYS A 10 -0.10 7.42 -15.82
N TYR A 11 -0.98 7.27 -14.83
CA TYR A 11 -1.06 8.16 -13.65
C TYR A 11 0.25 8.32 -12.87
N VAL A 12 1.09 7.28 -12.88
CA VAL A 12 2.33 7.26 -12.08
C VAL A 12 3.44 8.06 -12.74
N CYS A 13 3.57 7.99 -14.06
CA CYS A 13 4.72 8.56 -14.78
C CYS A 13 4.39 9.54 -15.90
N SER A 14 3.11 9.75 -16.21
CA SER A 14 2.65 10.57 -17.34
C SER A 14 3.16 10.14 -18.71
N CYS A 15 3.49 8.86 -18.87
CA CYS A 15 3.73 8.32 -20.20
C CYS A 15 2.40 8.17 -20.94
N SER A 16 2.36 8.53 -22.22
CA SER A 16 1.21 8.29 -23.09
C SER A 16 1.00 6.79 -23.30
N TRP A 17 -0.26 6.38 -23.39
CA TRP A 17 -0.59 4.99 -23.63
C TRP A 17 -0.12 4.51 -25.00
N GLU A 18 -0.08 5.41 -26.00
CA GLU A 18 0.53 5.14 -27.31
C GLU A 18 2.01 4.72 -27.20
N ASN A 19 2.78 5.38 -26.33
CA ASN A 19 4.18 5.00 -26.10
C ASN A 19 4.27 3.66 -25.37
N VAL A 20 3.37 3.37 -24.43
CA VAL A 20 3.32 2.06 -23.76
C VAL A 20 2.93 0.96 -24.75
N LEU A 21 2.00 1.21 -25.68
CA LEU A 21 1.64 0.25 -26.73
C LEU A 21 2.79 0.01 -27.71
N ARG A 22 3.56 1.06 -28.03
CA ARG A 22 4.69 0.97 -28.97
C ARG A 22 5.93 0.30 -28.39
N PHE A 23 6.25 0.60 -27.13
CA PHE A 23 7.51 0.18 -26.49
C PHE A 23 7.31 -0.83 -25.35
N GLY A 24 6.07 -1.25 -25.11
CA GLY A 24 5.71 -2.11 -23.98
C GLY A 24 6.02 -1.47 -22.63
N ASP A 25 6.39 -2.28 -21.66
CA ASP A 25 6.69 -1.86 -20.29
C ASP A 25 7.87 -0.86 -20.19
N VAL A 26 8.77 -0.88 -21.19
CA VAL A 26 9.91 0.05 -21.30
C VAL A 26 9.45 1.45 -21.73
N GLY A 27 8.23 1.59 -22.25
CA GLY A 27 7.63 2.89 -22.54
C GLY A 27 7.41 3.72 -21.28
N HIS A 28 7.27 3.10 -20.10
CA HIS A 28 7.14 3.83 -18.85
C HIS A 28 8.43 4.60 -18.49
N ALA A 29 8.31 5.69 -17.73
CA ALA A 29 9.50 6.34 -17.20
C ALA A 29 10.20 5.43 -16.18
N THR A 30 11.52 5.52 -16.05
CA THR A 30 12.31 4.66 -15.15
C THR A 30 11.90 4.76 -13.69
N PHE A 31 11.24 5.81 -13.24
CA PHE A 31 10.73 5.89 -11.86
C PHE A 31 9.33 5.27 -11.66
N CYS A 32 8.70 4.82 -12.74
CA CYS A 32 7.38 4.23 -12.71
C CYS A 32 7.42 2.84 -12.08
N ILE A 33 6.37 2.49 -11.33
CA ILE A 33 6.25 1.14 -10.74
C ILE A 33 6.11 0.04 -11.79
N TYR A 34 5.67 0.41 -12.99
CA TYR A 34 5.46 -0.48 -14.13
C TYR A 34 6.69 -0.60 -15.04
N HIS A 35 7.75 0.18 -14.79
CA HIS A 35 8.99 0.06 -15.56
C HIS A 35 9.81 -1.13 -15.05
N PRO A 36 10.36 -1.99 -15.94
CA PRO A 36 11.12 -3.17 -15.53
C PRO A 36 12.38 -2.79 -14.73
N ASN A 37 13.07 -1.73 -15.13
CA ASN A 37 14.25 -1.20 -14.45
C ASN A 37 13.87 0.02 -13.61
N LYS A 38 13.07 -0.18 -12.55
CA LYS A 38 12.60 0.94 -11.75
C LYS A 38 13.70 1.56 -10.87
N VAL A 39 13.82 2.88 -10.88
CA VAL A 39 14.73 3.64 -10.01
C VAL A 39 13.96 4.40 -8.93
N ASN A 40 14.55 4.46 -7.74
CA ASN A 40 13.94 5.17 -6.62
C ASN A 40 14.22 6.67 -6.71
N LEU A 41 13.17 7.46 -6.90
CA LEU A 41 13.25 8.90 -6.77
C LEU A 41 13.35 9.34 -5.30
N THR A 42 14.10 10.41 -5.08
CA THR A 42 14.09 11.14 -3.81
C THR A 42 12.71 11.74 -3.55
N LYS A 43 12.43 12.09 -2.29
CA LYS A 43 11.12 12.67 -1.90
C LYS A 43 10.80 13.94 -2.69
N ALA A 44 11.76 14.85 -2.85
CA ALA A 44 11.59 16.09 -3.59
C ALA A 44 11.28 15.85 -5.08
N GLN A 45 11.92 14.86 -5.70
CA GLN A 45 11.65 14.47 -7.08
C GLN A 45 10.25 13.86 -7.24
N LYS A 46 9.80 13.04 -6.28
CA LYS A 46 8.43 12.49 -6.27
C LYS A 46 7.38 13.60 -6.15
N GLU A 47 7.63 14.62 -5.32
CA GLU A 47 6.73 15.76 -5.16
C GLU A 47 6.68 16.62 -6.42
N LYS A 48 7.82 16.93 -7.05
CA LYS A 48 7.87 17.64 -8.35
C LYS A 48 7.16 16.88 -9.46
N ALA A 49 7.39 15.56 -9.56
CA ALA A 49 6.71 14.72 -10.53
C ALA A 49 5.20 14.79 -10.30
N ARG A 50 4.71 14.56 -9.07
CA ARG A 50 3.28 14.65 -8.74
C ARG A 50 2.70 16.03 -9.05
N ALA A 51 3.38 17.12 -8.72
CA ALA A 51 2.92 18.47 -9.02
C ALA A 51 2.74 18.68 -10.53
N ARG A 52 3.72 18.24 -11.34
CA ARG A 52 3.64 18.27 -12.80
C ARG A 52 2.44 17.47 -13.33
N ILE A 53 2.25 16.24 -12.82
CA ILE A 53 1.13 15.38 -13.24
C ILE A 53 -0.21 16.04 -12.87
N MET A 54 -0.37 16.49 -11.62
CA MET A 54 -1.60 17.12 -11.17
C MET A 54 -1.90 18.40 -11.94
N GLY A 55 -0.88 19.18 -12.28
CA GLY A 55 -1.02 20.36 -13.17
C GLY A 55 -1.55 20.02 -14.55
N LEU A 56 -1.06 18.94 -15.15
CA LEU A 56 -1.53 18.46 -16.46
C LEU A 56 -2.96 17.91 -16.42
N VAL A 57 -3.37 17.28 -15.32
CA VAL A 57 -4.69 16.63 -15.20
C VAL A 57 -5.79 17.60 -14.81
N HIS A 58 -5.49 18.48 -13.85
CA HIS A 58 -6.48 19.34 -13.22
C HIS A 58 -6.40 20.79 -13.72
N GLY A 59 -5.49 21.10 -14.65
CA GLY A 59 -5.38 22.43 -15.28
C GLY A 59 -4.76 23.50 -14.39
N GLY A 60 -4.06 23.13 -13.31
CA GLY A 60 -3.46 24.10 -12.40
C GLY A 60 -2.65 23.45 -11.27
N GLU A 61 -1.82 24.27 -10.61
CA GLU A 61 -1.12 23.86 -9.40
C GLU A 61 -2.13 23.33 -8.38
N VAL A 62 -1.74 22.28 -7.62
CA VAL A 62 -2.55 21.75 -6.52
C VAL A 62 -2.96 22.93 -5.64
N SER A 63 -4.27 23.17 -5.49
CA SER A 63 -4.76 24.35 -4.77
C SER A 63 -4.02 24.49 -3.43
N ALA A 64 -3.59 25.72 -3.10
CA ALA A 64 -2.84 25.97 -1.87
C ALA A 64 -3.58 25.41 -0.64
N GLU A 65 -4.92 25.38 -0.70
CA GLU A 65 -5.81 24.75 0.26
C GLU A 65 -5.61 23.24 0.40
N LEU A 66 -5.53 22.50 -0.71
CA LEU A 66 -5.32 21.05 -0.67
C LEU A 66 -3.93 20.69 -0.15
N SER A 67 -2.92 21.52 -0.42
CA SER A 67 -1.59 21.38 0.17
C SER A 67 -1.63 21.60 1.70
N ARG A 68 -2.26 22.69 2.15
CA ARG A 68 -2.45 23.00 3.58
C ARG A 68 -3.21 21.89 4.31
N ALA A 69 -4.31 21.40 3.73
CA ALA A 69 -5.10 20.31 4.31
C ALA A 69 -4.29 19.01 4.47
N ARG A 70 -3.38 18.70 3.53
CA ARG A 70 -2.49 17.55 3.64
C ARG A 70 -1.48 17.69 4.78
N ASP A 71 -0.91 18.87 4.95
CA ASP A 71 0.07 19.11 6.01
C ASP A 71 -0.59 19.16 7.39
N GLU A 72 -1.79 19.75 7.48
CA GLU A 72 -2.61 19.73 8.68
C GLU A 72 -2.98 18.29 9.08
N PHE A 73 -3.41 17.46 8.12
CA PHE A 73 -3.68 16.05 8.37
C PHE A 73 -2.44 15.27 8.84
N ARG A 74 -1.25 15.55 8.27
CA ARG A 74 0.01 14.95 8.75
C ARG A 74 0.38 15.41 10.16
N LYS A 75 0.12 16.67 10.48
CA LYS A 75 0.32 17.25 11.82
C LYS A 75 -0.61 16.57 12.83
N ARG A 76 -1.91 16.51 12.56
CA ARG A 76 -2.91 15.80 13.37
C ARG A 76 -2.58 14.32 13.54
N ARG A 77 -2.10 13.65 12.49
CA ARG A 77 -1.66 12.25 12.62
C ARG A 77 -0.48 12.11 13.59
N ARG A 78 0.48 13.04 13.59
CA ARG A 78 1.62 13.01 14.51
C ARG A 78 1.21 13.33 15.95
N GLU A 79 0.36 14.33 16.13
CA GLU A 79 0.00 14.87 17.43
C GLU A 79 -1.13 14.08 18.11
N GLU A 80 -2.14 13.63 17.36
CA GLU A 80 -3.32 12.97 17.93
C GLU A 80 -3.25 11.45 17.79
N MET A 81 -2.88 10.95 16.61
CA MET A 81 -3.03 9.52 16.30
C MET A 81 -1.85 8.68 16.80
N ARG A 82 -0.61 9.14 16.60
CA ARG A 82 0.59 8.41 17.06
C ARG A 82 0.64 8.16 18.57
N PRO A 83 0.35 9.13 19.46
CA PRO A 83 0.38 8.85 20.90
C PRO A 83 -0.72 7.88 21.32
N LYS A 84 -1.95 8.04 20.80
CA LYS A 84 -3.05 7.10 21.06
C LYS A 84 -2.74 5.68 20.58
N LEU A 85 -2.05 5.55 19.44
CA LEU A 85 -1.59 4.26 18.94
C LEU A 85 -0.46 3.66 19.80
N ALA A 86 0.44 4.49 20.35
CA ALA A 86 1.48 4.02 21.26
C ALA A 86 0.88 3.52 22.58
N GLU A 87 -0.09 4.24 23.14
CA GLU A 87 -0.84 3.81 24.33
C GLU A 87 -1.65 2.53 24.08
N ALA A 88 -2.30 2.44 22.92
CA ALA A 88 -2.99 1.22 22.49
C ALA A 88 -2.03 0.02 22.29
N ALA A 89 -0.78 0.27 21.89
CA ALA A 89 0.24 -0.78 21.76
C ALA A 89 0.75 -1.24 23.13
N GLU A 90 0.99 -0.32 24.08
CA GLU A 90 1.39 -0.64 25.45
C GLU A 90 0.29 -1.41 26.20
N THR A 91 -0.98 -1.03 26.04
CA THR A 91 -2.10 -1.77 26.63
C THR A 91 -2.24 -3.18 26.07
N ARG A 92 -2.04 -3.37 24.75
CA ARG A 92 -1.96 -4.72 24.14
C ARG A 92 -0.80 -5.53 24.69
N ARG A 93 0.36 -4.91 24.89
CA ARG A 93 1.55 -5.58 25.44
C ARG A 93 1.35 -6.00 26.89
N LYS A 94 0.74 -5.16 27.72
CA LYS A 94 0.39 -5.48 29.12
C LYS A 94 -0.62 -6.62 29.20
N LYS A 95 -1.69 -6.58 28.42
CA LYS A 95 -2.67 -7.69 28.34
C LYS A 95 -2.02 -9.00 27.91
N ALA A 96 -1.14 -8.97 26.91
CA ALA A 96 -0.40 -10.17 26.47
C ALA A 96 0.56 -10.70 27.55
N MET A 97 1.10 -9.83 28.41
CA MET A 97 1.97 -10.23 29.52
C MET A 97 1.17 -10.77 30.71
N GLU A 98 -0.01 -10.21 31.01
CA GLU A 98 -0.94 -10.72 32.02
C GLU A 98 -1.51 -12.10 31.63
N GLU A 99 -1.86 -12.29 30.36
CA GLU A 99 -2.27 -13.60 29.81
C GLU A 99 -1.13 -14.64 29.87
N GLN A 100 0.14 -14.21 29.80
CA GLN A 100 1.31 -15.09 29.97
C GLN A 100 1.73 -15.27 31.45
N GLY A 101 1.36 -14.35 32.34
CA GLY A 101 1.72 -14.35 33.77
C GLY A 101 0.84 -15.22 34.66
N GLY A 102 -0.33 -15.66 34.18
CA GLY A 102 -1.25 -16.55 34.90
C GLY A 102 -0.94 -18.05 34.80
N GLY A 103 0.18 -18.43 34.21
CA GLY A 103 0.49 -19.83 33.86
C GLY A 103 1.70 -20.41 34.58
N GLY A 104 1.82 -20.23 35.90
CA GLY A 104 2.86 -20.90 36.69
C GLY A 104 2.41 -22.28 37.16
N THR A 105 2.89 -23.37 36.53
CA THR A 105 3.50 -24.56 37.18
C THR A 105 3.35 -25.86 36.34
N ARG A 106 4.50 -26.38 35.87
CA ARG A 106 4.86 -27.78 35.53
C ARG A 106 3.92 -28.58 34.60
N LYS A 107 4.43 -28.84 33.38
CA LYS A 107 4.61 -30.23 32.90
C LYS A 107 5.70 -30.28 31.82
N SER A 108 6.78 -30.93 32.21
CA SER A 108 7.77 -31.59 31.36
C SER A 108 7.12 -32.38 30.22
N ASN A 109 7.79 -32.41 29.07
CA ASN A 109 7.60 -33.39 27.98
C ASN A 109 6.16 -33.51 27.42
N MET A 110 5.83 -32.71 26.40
CA MET A 110 4.93 -33.13 25.32
C MET A 110 5.33 -32.46 23.99
N PRO A 111 5.26 -33.16 22.85
CA PRO A 111 5.67 -32.63 21.56
C PRO A 111 4.75 -31.46 21.19
N ALA A 112 5.37 -30.37 20.71
CA ALA A 112 4.68 -29.18 20.24
C ALA A 112 3.50 -29.55 19.32
N ALA A 113 2.28 -29.35 19.82
CA ALA A 113 1.08 -29.49 19.02
C ALA A 113 1.19 -28.49 17.85
N LYS A 114 1.51 -29.02 16.66
CA LYS A 114 1.54 -28.25 15.42
C LYS A 114 0.19 -27.59 15.25
N LYS A 115 0.13 -26.27 15.45
CA LYS A 115 -1.06 -25.47 15.13
C LYS A 115 -1.41 -25.75 13.66
N ARG A 116 -2.55 -26.40 13.41
CA ARG A 116 -3.03 -26.66 12.05
C ARG A 116 -3.20 -25.30 11.36
N LYS A 117 -2.35 -25.02 10.37
CA LYS A 117 -2.53 -23.87 9.48
C LYS A 117 -3.82 -24.12 8.70
N VAL A 118 -4.90 -23.43 9.05
CA VAL A 118 -6.09 -23.35 8.21
C VAL A 118 -5.71 -22.49 7.02
N LYS A 119 -5.77 -23.07 5.82
CA LYS A 119 -5.55 -22.34 4.57
C LYS A 119 -6.80 -21.49 4.34
N LEU A 120 -6.76 -20.21 4.74
CA LEU A 120 -7.79 -19.26 4.34
C LEU A 120 -7.65 -19.06 2.83
N VAL A 121 -8.55 -19.71 2.10
CA VAL A 121 -8.75 -19.50 0.67
C VAL A 121 -9.64 -18.27 0.54
N ALA A 122 -9.30 -17.40 -0.41
CA ALA A 122 -10.08 -16.20 -0.64
C ALA A 122 -11.48 -16.57 -1.21
N PRO A 123 -12.56 -15.85 -0.86
CA PRO A 123 -13.93 -16.26 -1.21
C PRO A 123 -14.24 -16.44 -2.71
N TRP A 124 -13.39 -15.91 -3.61
CA TRP A 124 -13.58 -16.04 -5.06
C TRP A 124 -12.88 -17.28 -5.66
N GLU A 125 -12.13 -18.06 -4.88
CA GLU A 125 -11.47 -19.29 -5.34
C GLU A 125 -12.32 -20.56 -5.14
N GLU A 126 -13.52 -20.48 -4.56
CA GLU A 126 -14.42 -21.62 -4.33
C GLU A 126 -15.16 -22.13 -5.60
N GLY A 127 -14.85 -21.59 -6.78
CA GLY A 127 -15.54 -21.88 -8.04
C GLY A 127 -14.91 -22.96 -8.94
N GLY A 128 -13.91 -23.71 -8.47
CA GLY A 128 -13.18 -24.69 -9.29
C GLY A 128 -13.85 -26.06 -9.37
N TRP A 129 -14.92 -26.19 -10.15
CA TRP A 129 -15.53 -27.48 -10.48
C TRP A 129 -14.56 -28.31 -11.36
N THR A 130 -13.92 -29.34 -10.81
CA THR A 130 -13.18 -30.33 -11.62
C THR A 130 -13.60 -31.77 -11.29
N LYS A 131 -14.47 -32.26 -12.17
CA LYS A 131 -14.75 -33.65 -12.60
C LYS A 131 -14.14 -34.78 -11.76
N LYS A 132 -15.04 -35.61 -11.21
CA LYS A 132 -14.78 -37.04 -10.94
C LYS A 132 -14.34 -37.71 -12.24
N THR A 133 -13.24 -38.45 -12.21
CA THR A 133 -12.94 -39.50 -13.18
C THR A 133 -12.82 -40.82 -12.45
N LEU A 134 -13.62 -41.76 -12.94
CA LEU A 134 -13.70 -43.21 -12.80
C LEU A 134 -12.62 -43.90 -11.96
#